data_AF-A0A5D4RBI4-F1
#
_entry.id   AF-A0A5D4RBI4-F1
#
_cell.length_a   1.000
_cell.length_b   1.000
_cell.length_c   1.000
_cell.angle_alpha   90.00
_cell.angle_beta   90.00
_cell.angle_gamma   90.00
#
_symmetry.space_group_name_H-M   'P 1'
#
loop_
_entity.id
_entity.type
_entity.pdbx_description
1 polymer ?
#
loop_
_entity_poly.entity_id
_entity_poly.type
_entity_poly.pdbx_seq_one_letter_code
_entity_poly.pdbx_strand_id
1 'polypeptide(L)'
;MLQAVWKNIVYILEHKLNVLIECWKEGLFLQGILHDWSKFSPQEFLPYAKKFFYEGQKDSVDELKWKYAWLHHQHKNKHHWEYWVVDPKNKQALPMPRKFLLEMVCDWRSFSRRWGRKVKHSTMDFSGNIILHPDTKKELDIILKRKNNEDRKQLLS
;
A
#
# COMPACT_ATOMS: atom_id res chain seq x y z
N MET A 1 -8.24 19.77 15.00
CA MET A 1 -7.06 18.87 14.91
C MET A 1 -7.32 17.54 15.60
N LEU A 2 -7.83 17.52 16.84
CA LEU A 2 -8.09 16.27 17.58
C LEU A 2 -8.94 15.24 16.80
N GLN A 3 -10.05 15.69 16.20
CA GLN A 3 -10.91 14.82 15.38
C GLN A 3 -10.17 14.24 14.16
N ALA A 4 -9.27 15.04 13.53
CA ALA A 4 -8.47 14.60 12.39
C ALA A 4 -7.46 13.51 12.80
N VAL A 5 -6.83 13.70 13.97
CA VAL A 5 -5.94 12.69 14.58
C VAL A 5 -6.68 11.39 14.85
N TRP A 6 -7.87 11.46 15.45
CA TRP A 6 -8.69 10.28 15.72
C TRP A 6 -9.08 9.54 14.42
N LYS A 7 -9.61 10.26 13.43
CA LYS A 7 -9.95 9.69 12.11
C LYS A 7 -8.73 9.03 11.45
N ASN A 8 -7.54 9.62 11.57
CA ASN A 8 -6.30 9.07 11.03
C ASN A 8 -5.87 7.77 11.73
N ILE A 9 -5.98 7.69 13.06
CA ILE A 9 -5.69 6.45 13.82
C ILE A 9 -6.60 5.33 13.36
N VAL A 10 -7.92 5.60 13.31
CA VAL A 10 -8.92 4.62 12.89
C VAL A 10 -8.63 4.13 11.47
N TYR A 11 -8.31 5.03 10.54
CA TYR A 11 -7.95 4.70 9.18
C TYR A 11 -6.69 3.81 9.09
N ILE A 12 -5.61 4.18 9.77
CA ILE A 12 -4.36 3.40 9.76
C ILE A 12 -4.59 2.00 10.35
N LEU A 13 -5.32 1.90 11.48
CA LEU A 13 -5.60 0.62 12.11
C LEU A 13 -6.47 -0.28 11.24
N GLU A 14 -7.51 0.27 10.61
CA GLU A 14 -8.36 -0.47 9.68
C GLU A 14 -7.56 -1.01 8.49
N HIS A 15 -6.74 -0.15 7.87
CA HIS A 15 -5.90 -0.53 6.75
C HIS A 15 -4.90 -1.62 7.14
N LYS A 16 -4.15 -1.43 8.24
CA LYS A 16 -3.20 -2.44 8.75
C LYS A 16 -3.88 -3.78 9.03
N LEU A 17 -5.08 -3.79 9.61
CA LEU A 17 -5.83 -5.02 9.83
C LEU A 17 -6.18 -5.71 8.51
N ASN A 18 -6.63 -4.94 7.52
CA ASN A 18 -6.98 -5.48 6.20
C ASN A 18 -5.77 -6.07 5.48
N VAL A 19 -4.62 -5.38 5.53
CA VAL A 19 -3.35 -5.88 4.96
C VAL A 19 -2.88 -7.11 5.71
N LEU A 20 -2.93 -7.11 7.05
CA LEU A 20 -2.58 -8.26 7.88
C LEU A 20 -3.35 -9.52 7.46
N ILE A 21 -4.67 -9.40 7.22
CA ILE A 21 -5.50 -10.53 6.78
C ILE A 21 -5.07 -11.06 5.41
N GLU A 22 -4.71 -10.18 4.47
CA GLU A 22 -4.23 -10.61 3.15
C GLU A 22 -2.83 -11.22 3.25
N CYS A 23 -1.92 -10.64 4.02
CA CYS A 23 -0.59 -11.19 4.28
C CYS A 23 -0.67 -12.55 4.97
N TRP A 24 -1.62 -12.75 5.89
CA TRP A 24 -1.79 -14.02 6.61
C TRP A 24 -2.09 -15.19 5.68
N LYS A 25 -2.87 -14.96 4.62
CA LYS A 25 -3.20 -15.98 3.61
C LYS A 25 -2.00 -16.39 2.77
N GLU A 26 -1.03 -15.49 2.61
CA GLU A 26 0.20 -15.71 1.86
C GLU A 26 1.37 -16.15 2.76
N GLY A 27 1.13 -16.36 4.06
CA GLY A 27 2.17 -16.77 5.04
C GLY A 27 3.12 -15.64 5.48
N LEU A 28 2.78 -14.37 5.20
CA LEU A 28 3.59 -13.19 5.46
C LEU A 28 3.27 -12.54 6.81
N PHE A 29 3.34 -13.30 7.90
CA PHE A 29 2.88 -12.84 9.22
C PHE A 29 3.61 -11.59 9.72
N LEU A 30 4.96 -11.59 9.68
CA LEU A 30 5.76 -10.47 10.16
C LEU A 30 5.56 -9.22 9.31
N GLN A 31 5.46 -9.37 7.99
CA GLN A 31 5.22 -8.27 7.05
C GLN A 31 3.85 -7.66 7.31
N GLY A 32 2.80 -8.46 7.45
CA GLY A 32 1.46 -7.95 7.78
C GLY A 32 1.42 -7.18 9.10
N ILE A 33 2.12 -7.67 10.13
CA ILE A 33 2.22 -6.97 11.43
C ILE A 33 2.97 -5.64 11.28
N LEU A 34 4.13 -5.65 10.60
CA LEU A 34 5.02 -4.49 10.49
C LEU A 34 4.65 -3.52 9.36
N HIS A 35 3.70 -3.89 8.49
CA HIS A 35 3.27 -3.12 7.33
C HIS A 35 3.01 -1.66 7.72
N ASP A 36 3.65 -0.71 7.04
CA ASP A 36 3.41 0.72 7.23
C ASP A 36 3.60 1.26 8.65
N TRP A 37 4.50 0.67 9.43
CA TRP A 37 4.79 1.16 10.78
C TRP A 37 5.28 2.61 10.82
N SER A 38 5.87 3.09 9.71
CA SER A 38 6.33 4.49 9.58
C SER A 38 5.18 5.51 9.68
N LYS A 39 3.92 5.12 9.40
CA LYS A 39 2.74 5.98 9.48
C LYS A 39 2.49 6.56 10.87
N PHE A 40 3.01 5.90 11.91
CA PHE A 40 2.92 6.35 13.30
C PHE A 40 4.04 7.34 13.70
N SER A 41 5.02 7.56 12.83
CA SER A 41 6.07 8.55 13.06
C SER A 41 5.50 9.98 13.00
N PRO A 42 6.01 10.95 13.79
CA PRO A 42 5.54 12.34 13.72
C PRO A 42 5.66 12.97 12.32
N GLN A 43 6.64 12.51 11.54
CA GLN A 43 6.92 13.00 10.19
C GLN A 43 5.86 12.57 9.17
N GLU A 44 5.17 11.45 9.40
CA GLU A 44 4.07 10.99 8.54
C GLU A 44 2.69 11.24 9.16
N PHE A 45 2.55 10.94 10.45
CA PHE A 45 1.25 10.88 11.11
C PHE A 45 0.50 12.21 11.06
N LEU A 46 1.13 13.31 11.48
CA LEU A 46 0.47 14.63 11.54
C LEU A 46 0.19 15.21 10.15
N PRO A 47 1.13 15.17 9.18
CA PRO A 47 0.84 15.64 7.82
C PRO A 47 -0.29 14.86 7.15
N TYR A 48 -0.36 13.53 7.30
CA TYR A 48 -1.47 12.74 6.76
C TYR A 48 -2.80 13.08 7.46
N ALA A 49 -2.80 13.15 8.80
CA ALA A 49 -4.00 13.53 9.55
C ALA A 49 -4.53 14.90 9.10
N LYS A 50 -3.64 15.88 8.94
CA LYS A 50 -3.99 17.22 8.47
C LYS A 50 -4.44 17.20 7.01
N LYS A 51 -3.77 16.46 6.13
CA LYS A 51 -4.13 16.38 4.70
C LYS A 51 -5.53 15.81 4.48
N PHE A 52 -5.84 14.67 5.11
CA PHE A 52 -7.04 13.89 4.75
C PHE A 52 -8.24 14.11 5.67
N PHE A 53 -8.03 14.54 6.93
CA PHE A 53 -9.11 14.57 7.91
C PHE A 53 -9.32 15.93 8.60
N TYR A 54 -8.44 16.91 8.38
CA TYR A 54 -8.62 18.25 8.89
C TYR A 54 -9.47 19.09 7.92
N GLU A 55 -10.56 19.66 8.45
CA GLU A 55 -11.57 20.39 7.67
C GLU A 55 -11.26 21.90 7.54
N GLY A 56 -10.26 22.41 8.28
CA GLY A 56 -9.81 23.80 8.15
C GLY A 56 -8.98 24.08 6.90
N GLN A 57 -8.65 25.36 6.70
CA GLN A 57 -7.77 25.80 5.61
C GLN A 57 -6.37 25.17 5.75
N LYS A 58 -5.79 24.83 4.59
CA LYS A 58 -4.44 24.26 4.45
C LYS A 58 -3.64 25.19 3.57
N ASP A 59 -2.46 25.57 4.02
CA ASP A 59 -1.58 26.45 3.26
C ASP A 59 -0.59 25.64 2.40
N SER A 60 0.26 26.35 1.66
CA SER A 60 1.31 25.73 0.83
C SER A 60 2.35 24.96 1.67
N VAL A 61 2.55 25.35 2.93
CA VAL A 61 3.49 24.69 3.85
C VAL A 61 2.95 23.33 4.28
N ASP A 62 1.65 23.23 4.57
CA ASP A 62 0.97 21.98 4.90
C ASP A 62 1.00 21.00 3.74
N GLU A 63 0.75 21.48 2.52
CA GLU A 63 0.87 20.68 1.31
C GLU A 63 2.29 20.16 1.10
N LEU A 64 3.30 21.00 1.34
CA LEU A 64 4.70 20.59 1.24
C LEU A 64 5.06 19.55 2.31
N LYS A 65 4.63 19.74 3.57
CA LYS A 65 4.82 18.76 4.65
C LYS A 65 4.18 17.41 4.32
N TRP A 66 2.97 17.42 3.76
CA TRP A 66 2.32 16.18 3.32
C TRP A 66 3.08 15.52 2.16
N LYS A 67 3.58 16.28 1.19
CA LYS A 67 4.41 15.71 0.10
C LYS A 67 5.69 15.07 0.63
N TYR A 68 6.37 15.70 1.60
CA TYR A 68 7.53 15.10 2.26
C TYR A 68 7.16 13.82 3.02
N ALA A 69 6.02 13.81 3.73
CA ALA A 69 5.52 12.62 4.41
C ALA A 69 5.22 11.48 3.43
N TRP A 70 4.55 11.78 2.32
CA TRP A 70 4.25 10.81 1.25
C TRP A 70 5.52 10.23 0.65
N LEU A 71 6.50 11.09 0.33
CA LEU A 71 7.79 10.67 -0.20
C LEU A 71 8.55 9.79 0.80
N HIS A 72 8.58 10.18 2.08
CA HIS A 72 9.22 9.39 3.13
C HIS A 72 8.57 8.02 3.26
N HIS A 73 7.24 7.94 3.28
CA HIS A 73 6.50 6.68 3.37
C HIS A 73 6.84 5.72 2.22
N GLN A 74 6.81 6.19 0.97
CA GLN A 74 7.17 5.39 -0.22
C GLN A 74 8.63 4.89 -0.17
N HIS A 75 9.56 5.73 0.31
CA HIS A 75 10.99 5.39 0.36
C HIS A 75 11.41 4.73 1.68
N LYS A 76 10.51 4.58 2.65
CA LYS A 76 10.76 3.87 3.91
C LYS A 76 10.24 2.44 3.87
N ASN A 77 9.08 2.22 3.24
CA ASN A 77 8.38 0.94 3.24
C ASN A 77 8.68 0.19 1.94
N LYS A 78 9.38 -0.95 2.07
CA LYS A 78 9.97 -1.69 0.95
C LYS A 78 8.95 -2.37 0.02
N HIS A 79 7.69 -2.46 0.42
CA HIS A 79 6.62 -2.97 -0.45
C HIS A 79 6.15 -1.92 -1.47
N HIS A 80 6.49 -0.63 -1.30
CA HIS A 80 6.29 0.36 -2.35
C HIS A 80 7.30 0.14 -3.48
N TRP A 81 6.82 0.13 -4.73
CA TRP A 81 7.69 -0.05 -5.89
C TRP A 81 8.65 1.13 -6.06
N GLU A 82 8.26 2.32 -5.63
CA GLU A 82 9.07 3.55 -5.67
C GLU A 82 10.38 3.39 -4.89
N TYR A 83 10.41 2.60 -3.81
CA TYR A 83 11.61 2.28 -3.05
C TYR A 83 12.74 1.70 -3.93
N TRP A 84 12.37 0.99 -4.99
CA TRP A 84 13.29 0.24 -5.84
C TRP A 84 13.66 0.97 -7.13
N VAL A 85 13.10 2.16 -7.37
CA VAL A 85 13.38 2.95 -8.57
C VAL A 85 14.69 3.71 -8.39
N VAL A 86 15.63 3.47 -9.32
CA VAL A 86 16.93 4.16 -9.36
C VAL A 86 16.84 5.41 -10.22
N ASP A 87 16.20 5.30 -11.38
CA ASP A 87 16.01 6.41 -12.31
C ASP A 87 14.58 6.36 -12.90
N PRO A 88 13.69 7.25 -12.45
CA PRO A 88 12.32 7.29 -12.96
C PRO A 88 12.23 7.76 -14.42
N LYS A 89 13.19 8.57 -14.91
CA LYS A 89 13.20 9.07 -16.30
C LYS A 89 13.50 7.93 -17.27
N ASN A 90 14.50 7.11 -16.93
CA ASN A 90 14.90 5.95 -17.72
C ASN A 90 14.15 4.66 -17.33
N LYS A 91 13.16 4.74 -16.43
CA LYS A 91 12.39 3.60 -15.89
C LYS A 91 13.29 2.48 -15.34
N GLN A 92 14.41 2.86 -14.73
CA GLN A 92 15.35 1.91 -14.14
C GLN A 92 14.96 1.61 -12.70
N ALA A 93 14.76 0.33 -12.38
CA ALA A 93 14.48 -0.15 -11.03
C ALA A 93 15.28 -1.43 -10.74
N LEU A 94 15.53 -1.68 -9.45
CA LEU A 94 16.18 -2.89 -8.96
C LEU A 94 15.17 -4.03 -8.78
N PRO A 95 15.61 -5.30 -8.86
CA PRO A 95 14.75 -6.44 -8.56
C PRO A 95 14.23 -6.37 -7.11
N MET A 96 12.91 -6.31 -6.95
CA MET A 96 12.24 -6.35 -5.66
C MET A 96 12.22 -7.79 -5.13
N PRO A 97 12.66 -8.05 -3.89
CA PRO A 97 12.52 -9.36 -3.26
C PRO A 97 11.06 -9.81 -3.17
N ARG A 98 10.79 -11.08 -3.48
CA ARG A 98 9.45 -11.68 -3.53
C ARG A 98 8.56 -11.36 -2.32
N LYS A 99 9.11 -11.34 -1.11
CA LYS A 99 8.34 -11.03 0.12
C LYS A 99 7.70 -9.63 0.09
N PHE A 100 8.39 -8.63 -0.47
CA PHE A 100 7.89 -7.26 -0.58
C PHE A 100 6.94 -7.11 -1.76
N LEU A 101 7.17 -7.86 -2.85
CA LEU A 101 6.23 -7.94 -3.97
C LEU A 101 4.89 -8.54 -3.52
N LEU A 102 4.92 -9.61 -2.75
CA LEU A 102 3.72 -10.22 -2.19
C LEU A 102 3.05 -9.28 -1.16
N GLU A 103 3.81 -8.63 -0.28
CA GLU A 103 3.27 -7.62 0.64
C GLU A 103 2.58 -6.47 -0.13
N MET A 104 3.15 -6.00 -1.24
CA MET A 104 2.55 -4.99 -2.12
C MET A 104 1.21 -5.48 -2.70
N VAL A 105 1.16 -6.73 -3.16
CA VAL A 105 -0.09 -7.31 -3.66
C VAL A 105 -1.13 -7.47 -2.55
N CYS A 106 -0.73 -7.87 -1.34
CA CYS A 106 -1.61 -7.92 -0.17
C CYS A 106 -2.14 -6.55 0.22
N ASP A 107 -1.28 -5.52 0.17
CA ASP A 107 -1.64 -4.13 0.39
C ASP A 107 -2.75 -3.69 -0.59
N TRP A 108 -2.55 -3.93 -1.88
CA TRP A 108 -3.55 -3.61 -2.90
C TRP A 108 -4.86 -4.38 -2.73
N ARG A 109 -4.80 -5.67 -2.37
CA ARG A 109 -6.01 -6.47 -2.09
C ARG A 109 -6.77 -5.95 -0.87
N SER A 110 -6.07 -5.34 0.09
CA SER A 110 -6.66 -4.84 1.32
C SER A 110 -7.75 -3.77 1.08
N PHE A 111 -7.66 -3.01 -0.02
CA PHE A 111 -8.67 -2.01 -0.41
C PHE A 111 -10.04 -2.62 -0.77
N SER A 112 -10.12 -3.94 -0.95
CA SER A 112 -11.39 -4.66 -1.08
C SER A 112 -12.05 -5.01 0.25
N ARG A 113 -11.42 -4.63 1.38
CA ARG A 113 -11.88 -4.94 2.73
C ARG A 113 -12.27 -3.69 3.51
N ARG A 114 -13.16 -3.90 4.49
CA ARG A 114 -13.54 -2.94 5.52
C ARG A 114 -13.62 -3.66 6.85
N TRP A 115 -12.82 -3.27 7.83
CA TRP A 115 -12.66 -3.97 9.12
C TRP A 115 -12.54 -5.49 8.98
N GLY A 116 -11.67 -5.95 8.08
CA GLY A 116 -11.40 -7.34 7.78
C GLY A 116 -12.46 -8.07 6.95
N ARG A 117 -13.64 -7.49 6.72
CA ARG A 117 -14.69 -8.07 5.89
C ARG A 117 -14.49 -7.69 4.43
N LYS A 118 -14.64 -8.65 3.51
CA LYS A 118 -14.59 -8.37 2.06
C LYS A 118 -15.84 -7.59 1.67
N VAL A 119 -15.66 -6.40 1.09
CA VAL A 119 -16.75 -5.48 0.70
C VAL A 119 -16.82 -5.22 -0.80
N LYS A 120 -15.78 -5.57 -1.56
CA LYS A 120 -15.74 -5.46 -3.02
C LYS A 120 -15.00 -6.65 -3.63
N HIS A 121 -15.24 -6.91 -4.91
CA HIS A 121 -14.31 -7.70 -5.71
C HIS A 121 -13.17 -6.78 -6.16
N SER A 122 -11.93 -7.16 -5.84
CA SER A 122 -10.75 -6.43 -6.28
C SER A 122 -10.42 -6.80 -7.72
N THR A 123 -10.95 -6.08 -8.70
CA THR A 123 -10.29 -5.95 -10.00
C THR A 123 -9.20 -4.90 -9.84
N MET A 124 -8.01 -5.33 -9.47
CA MET A 124 -6.87 -4.42 -9.43
C MET A 124 -6.33 -4.28 -10.85
N ASP A 125 -6.62 -3.14 -11.47
CA ASP A 125 -5.98 -2.74 -12.72
C ASP A 125 -4.68 -2.00 -12.41
N PHE A 126 -3.56 -2.62 -12.76
CA PHE A 126 -2.22 -2.06 -12.63
C PHE A 126 -1.69 -1.52 -13.95
N SER A 127 -2.58 -1.21 -14.91
CA SER A 127 -2.26 -0.54 -16.17
C SER A 127 -1.59 0.84 -15.99
N GLY A 128 -1.54 1.37 -14.77
CA GLY A 128 -0.76 2.54 -14.41
C GLY A 128 0.75 2.36 -14.59
N ASN A 129 1.46 3.48 -14.77
CA ASN A 129 2.90 3.57 -14.99
C ASN A 129 3.73 3.17 -13.74
N ILE A 130 3.59 1.96 -13.21
CA ILE A 130 4.52 1.43 -12.20
C ILE A 130 5.86 1.12 -12.88
N ILE A 131 6.95 1.52 -12.22
CA ILE A 131 8.30 1.26 -12.69
C ILE A 131 8.84 0.09 -11.86
N LEU A 132 8.97 -1.07 -12.51
CA LEU A 132 9.47 -2.30 -11.89
C LEU A 132 10.62 -2.86 -12.73
N HIS A 133 11.56 -3.52 -12.07
CA HIS A 133 12.53 -4.35 -12.75
C HIS A 133 11.81 -5.44 -13.58
N PRO A 134 12.30 -5.79 -14.78
CA PRO A 134 11.65 -6.78 -15.65
C PRO A 134 11.30 -8.10 -14.95
N ASP A 135 12.20 -8.63 -14.12
CA ASP A 135 11.96 -9.88 -13.37
C ASP A 135 10.83 -9.74 -12.35
N THR A 136 10.81 -8.64 -11.60
CA THR A 136 9.74 -8.33 -10.65
C THR A 136 8.40 -8.17 -11.36
N LYS A 137 8.39 -7.52 -12.52
CA LYS A 137 7.17 -7.36 -13.33
C LYS A 137 6.65 -8.72 -13.82
N LYS A 138 7.54 -9.59 -14.32
CA LYS A 138 7.18 -10.96 -14.73
C LYS A 138 6.59 -11.76 -13.58
N GLU A 139 7.19 -11.65 -12.39
CA GLU A 139 6.67 -12.33 -11.20
C GLU A 139 5.32 -11.78 -10.75
N LEU A 140 5.14 -10.45 -10.80
CA LEU A 140 3.85 -9.81 -10.53
C LEU A 140 2.75 -10.35 -11.46
N ASP A 141 3.01 -10.40 -12.77
CA ASP A 141 2.06 -10.90 -13.76
C ASP A 141 1.63 -12.35 -13.47
N ILE A 142 2.56 -13.20 -13.02
CA ILE A 142 2.26 -14.58 -12.63
C ILE A 142 1.35 -14.61 -11.40
N ILE A 143 1.65 -13.82 -10.36
CA ILE A 143 0.85 -13.74 -9.13
C ILE A 143 -0.59 -13.30 -9.45
N LEU A 144 -0.74 -12.26 -10.27
CA LEU A 144 -2.05 -11.72 -10.65
C LEU A 144 -2.86 -12.69 -11.51
N LYS A 145 -2.23 -13.33 -12.51
CA LYS A 145 -2.90 -14.34 -13.36
C LYS A 145 -3.37 -15.55 -12.55
N ARG A 146 -2.54 -16.05 -11.64
CA ARG A 146 -2.92 -17.17 -10.75
C ARG A 146 -4.15 -16.81 -9.93
N LYS A 147 -4.18 -15.60 -9.35
CA LYS A 147 -5.30 -15.16 -8.52
C LYS A 147 -6.61 -15.05 -9.32
N ASN A 148 -6.55 -14.48 -10.52
CA ASN A 148 -7.72 -14.38 -11.41
C ASN A 148 -8.29 -15.76 -11.76
N ASN A 149 -7.42 -16.76 -11.96
CA ASN A 149 -7.86 -18.13 -12.22
C ASN A 149 -8.50 -18.80 -11.00
N GLU A 150 -7.94 -18.59 -9.80
CA GLU A 150 -8.53 -19.08 -8.54
C GLU A 150 -9.92 -18.47 -8.30
N ASP A 151 -10.05 -17.15 -8.47
CA ASP A 151 -11.32 -16.44 -8.29
C ASP A 151 -12.38 -16.88 -9.31
N ARG A 152 -11.98 -17.15 -10.57
CA ARG A 152 -12.89 -17.73 -11.58
C ARG A 152 -13.36 -19.13 -11.22
N LYS A 153 -12.49 -20.00 -10.72
CA LYS A 153 -12.87 -21.36 -10.30
C LYS A 153 -13.87 -21.33 -9.15
N GLN A 154 -13.69 -20.43 -8.19
CA GLN A 154 -14.59 -20.27 -7.05
C GLN A 154 -15.98 -19.75 -7.43
N LEU A 155 -16.11 -19.02 -8.54
CA LEU A 155 -17.41 -18.56 -9.07
C LEU A 155 -18.16 -19.64 -9.85
N LEU A 156 -17.47 -20.71 -10.28
CA LEU A 156 -18.03 -21.80 -11.08
C LEU A 156 -18.32 -23.07 -10.26
N SER A 157 -17.96 -23.08 -8.98
CA SER A 157 -18.21 -24.15 -7.99
C SER A 157 -19.33 -23.77 -7.05
#